data_AF-A0A2X4UWD2-F1
#
_entry.id   AF-A0A2X4UWD2-F1
#
_cell.length_a   1.000
_cell.length_b   1.000
_cell.length_c   1.000
_cell.angle_alpha   90.00
_cell.angle_beta   90.00
_cell.angle_gamma   90.00
#
_symmetry.space_group_name_H-M   'P 1'
#
loop_
_entity.id
_entity.type
_entity.pdbx_description
1 polymer ?
#
loop_
_entity_poly.entity_id
_entity_poly.type
_entity_poly.pdbx_seq_one_letter_code
_entity_poly.pdbx_strand_id
1 'polypeptide(L)'
;MEKNEIYLDMLSWALPHLRNHMTLGIFSRIRDKSCYYESQLIHGFYLTLKYDFFNDIDIDFLNGHARHYYINCSEEKSMLYVTQIKNISKLFALVPDSLKSQLEWEGPSVEL
;
A
#
# COMPACT_ATOMS: atom_id res chain seq x y z
N MET A 1 -7.14 14.88 4.55
CA MET A 1 -7.04 13.49 5.02
C MET A 1 -5.67 13.37 5.63
N GLU A 2 -5.62 13.04 6.91
CA GLU A 2 -4.36 12.86 7.64
C GLU A 2 -3.65 11.60 7.14
N LYS A 3 -2.32 11.54 7.29
CA LYS A 3 -1.49 10.39 6.90
C LYS A 3 -2.08 9.06 7.40
N ASN A 4 -2.42 9.01 8.69
CA ASN A 4 -2.94 7.82 9.34
C ASN A 4 -4.32 7.40 8.79
N GLU A 5 -5.17 8.34 8.37
CA GLU A 5 -6.44 8.02 7.73
C GLU A 5 -6.24 7.30 6.40
N ILE A 6 -5.20 7.67 5.62
CA ILE A 6 -4.87 6.96 4.38
C ILE A 6 -4.40 5.54 4.66
N TYR A 7 -3.49 5.36 5.63
CA TYR A 7 -3.06 4.01 6.02
C TYR A 7 -4.20 3.15 6.54
N LEU A 8 -5.12 3.72 7.33
CA LEU A 8 -6.31 3.01 7.80
C LEU A 8 -7.26 2.66 6.65
N ASP A 9 -7.45 3.54 5.66
CA ASP A 9 -8.24 3.24 4.47
C ASP A 9 -7.63 2.06 3.68
N MET A 10 -6.32 2.08 3.43
CA MET A 10 -5.60 0.97 2.80
C MET A 10 -5.79 -0.36 3.56
N LEU A 11 -5.75 -0.36 4.90
CA LEU A 11 -6.04 -1.53 5.73
C LEU A 11 -7.50 -1.98 5.62
N SER A 12 -8.44 -1.03 5.55
CA SER A 12 -9.87 -1.32 5.47
C SER A 12 -10.24 -2.10 4.20
N TRP A 13 -9.46 -1.95 3.12
CA TRP A 13 -9.59 -2.74 1.91
C TRP A 13 -8.83 -4.07 1.99
N ALA A 14 -7.56 -4.01 2.41
CA ALA A 14 -6.68 -5.18 2.39
C ALA A 14 -7.12 -6.26 3.39
N LEU A 15 -7.49 -5.90 4.62
CA LEU A 15 -7.79 -6.88 5.68
C LEU A 15 -9.04 -7.73 5.35
N PRO A 16 -10.19 -7.17 4.92
CA PRO A 16 -11.33 -7.97 4.51
C PRO A 16 -11.01 -8.86 3.30
N HIS A 17 -10.23 -8.35 2.34
CA HIS A 17 -9.79 -9.12 1.18
C HIS A 17 -8.98 -10.37 1.59
N LEU A 18 -7.95 -10.17 2.43
CA LEU A 18 -7.15 -11.26 3.00
C LEU A 18 -8.00 -12.27 3.77
N ARG A 19 -8.94 -11.78 4.61
CA ARG A 19 -9.85 -12.65 5.37
C ARG A 19 -10.75 -13.48 4.45
N ASN A 20 -11.36 -12.85 3.45
CA ASN A 20 -12.26 -13.53 2.52
C ASN A 20 -11.51 -14.55 1.66
N HIS A 21 -10.24 -14.29 1.33
CA HIS A 21 -9.40 -15.26 0.63
C HIS A 21 -9.20 -16.55 1.42
N MET A 22 -9.08 -16.45 2.75
CA MET A 22 -8.89 -17.60 3.62
C MET A 22 -10.10 -18.55 3.64
N THR A 23 -11.28 -18.11 3.22
CA THR A 23 -12.48 -18.95 3.11
C THR A 23 -12.59 -19.68 1.77
N LEU A 24 -11.71 -19.37 0.81
CA LEU A 24 -11.72 -20.02 -0.50
C LEU A 24 -11.12 -21.43 -0.47
N GLY A 25 -11.54 -22.27 -1.42
CA GLY A 25 -10.96 -23.60 -1.64
C GLY A 25 -9.46 -23.53 -1.98
N ILE A 26 -8.72 -24.62 -1.72
CA ILE A 26 -7.26 -24.70 -1.89
C ILE A 26 -6.80 -24.28 -3.30
N PHE A 27 -7.48 -24.73 -4.35
CA PHE A 27 -7.12 -24.41 -5.74
C PHE A 27 -7.26 -22.91 -6.07
N SER A 28 -8.34 -22.28 -5.61
CA SER A 28 -8.54 -20.84 -5.76
C SER A 28 -7.48 -20.05 -4.99
N ARG A 29 -7.09 -20.53 -3.80
CA ARG A 29 -6.06 -19.88 -2.97
C ARG A 29 -4.67 -19.84 -3.59
N ILE A 30 -4.28 -20.89 -4.30
CA ILE A 30 -2.96 -20.98 -4.96
C ILE A 30 -2.90 -20.11 -6.22
N ARG A 31 -4.01 -19.98 -6.95
CA ARG A 31 -4.06 -19.22 -8.21
C ARG A 31 -4.06 -17.71 -7.98
N ASP A 32 -4.72 -17.26 -6.92
CA ASP A 32 -4.85 -15.84 -6.62
C ASP A 32 -3.61 -15.29 -5.92
N LYS A 33 -2.90 -14.38 -6.61
CA LYS A 33 -1.70 -13.72 -6.10
C LYS A 33 -1.99 -12.40 -5.39
N SER A 34 -3.24 -11.93 -5.40
CA SER A 34 -3.62 -10.65 -4.79
C SER A 34 -3.22 -10.60 -3.31
N CYS A 35 -3.48 -11.67 -2.56
CA CYS A 35 -3.18 -11.73 -1.13
C CYS A 35 -1.69 -11.62 -0.81
N TYR A 36 -0.82 -12.12 -1.69
CA TYR A 36 0.61 -11.91 -1.55
C TYR A 36 0.94 -10.42 -1.65
N TYR A 37 0.45 -9.72 -2.67
CA TYR A 37 0.74 -8.30 -2.87
C TYR A 37 0.12 -7.42 -1.78
N GLU A 38 -1.15 -7.65 -1.41
CA GLU A 38 -1.79 -6.91 -0.33
C GLU A 38 -1.06 -7.11 1.00
N SER A 39 -0.70 -8.36 1.36
CA SER A 39 0.04 -8.63 2.59
C SER A 39 1.41 -7.95 2.59
N GLN A 40 2.14 -8.03 1.47
CA GLN A 40 3.44 -7.36 1.35
C GLN A 40 3.31 -5.85 1.44
N LEU A 41 2.24 -5.25 0.93
CA LEU A 41 1.99 -3.82 1.05
C LEU A 41 1.76 -3.41 2.51
N ILE A 42 0.90 -4.13 3.24
CA ILE A 42 0.40 -3.66 4.55
C ILE A 42 1.18 -4.16 5.77
N HIS A 43 2.08 -5.14 5.63
CA HIS A 43 2.67 -5.81 6.81
C HIS A 43 3.45 -4.88 7.75
N GLY A 44 3.96 -3.75 7.24
CA GLY A 44 4.69 -2.75 8.02
C GLY A 44 3.83 -1.70 8.74
N PHE A 45 2.50 -1.72 8.55
CA PHE A 45 1.64 -0.60 8.95
C PHE A 45 1.54 -0.39 10.46
N TYR A 46 1.81 -1.41 11.26
CA TYR A 46 1.87 -1.28 12.72
C TYR A 46 2.98 -0.32 13.17
N LEU A 47 4.00 -0.09 12.35
CA LEU A 47 5.06 0.89 12.59
C LEU A 47 4.67 2.29 12.08
N THR A 48 4.09 2.39 10.88
CA THR A 48 3.74 3.69 10.29
C THR A 48 2.60 4.39 11.04
N LEU A 49 1.61 3.62 11.52
CA LEU A 49 0.47 4.11 12.29
C LEU A 49 0.82 4.50 13.73
N LYS A 50 2.02 4.16 14.22
CA LYS A 50 2.45 4.49 15.58
C LYS A 50 2.70 5.99 15.77
N TYR A 51 2.99 6.71 14.70
CA TYR A 51 3.37 8.11 14.73
C TYR A 51 2.45 8.92 13.80
N ASP A 52 1.96 10.06 14.28
CA ASP A 52 1.03 10.89 13.52
C ASP A 52 1.72 11.63 12.35
N PHE A 53 3.00 11.97 12.52
CA PHE A 53 3.80 12.68 11.52
C PHE A 53 4.57 11.71 10.62
N PHE A 54 4.91 12.17 9.41
CA PHE A 54 5.85 11.46 8.54
C PHE A 54 7.24 11.35 9.20
N ASN A 55 7.83 10.18 9.11
CA ASN A 55 9.20 9.91 9.53
C ASN A 55 9.88 8.90 8.58
N ASP A 56 11.09 8.48 8.92
CA ASP A 56 11.90 7.57 8.11
C ASP A 56 11.18 6.24 7.81
N ILE A 57 10.32 5.74 8.70
CA ILE A 57 9.55 4.51 8.49
C ILE A 57 8.53 4.69 7.35
N ASP A 58 7.92 5.88 7.26
CA ASP A 58 7.01 6.19 6.16
C ASP A 58 7.77 6.27 4.83
N ILE A 59 8.98 6.85 4.83
CA ILE A 59 9.83 6.92 3.65
C ILE A 59 10.28 5.53 3.20
N ASP A 60 10.71 4.67 4.14
CA ASP A 60 11.07 3.28 3.86
C ASP A 60 9.89 2.50 3.27
N PHE A 61 8.68 2.72 3.79
CA PHE A 61 7.46 2.15 3.23
C PHE A 61 7.22 2.62 1.79
N LEU A 62 7.34 3.93 1.52
CA LEU A 62 7.10 4.51 0.20
C LEU A 62 8.14 4.05 -0.83
N ASN A 63 9.42 3.96 -0.45
CA ASN A 63 10.50 3.51 -1.32
C ASN A 63 10.50 1.99 -1.52
N GLY A 64 10.16 1.22 -0.48
CA GLY A 64 10.18 -0.23 -0.50
C GLY A 64 8.84 -0.85 -0.92
N HIS A 65 7.90 -0.91 0.03
CA HIS A 65 6.66 -1.69 -0.14
C HIS A 65 5.73 -1.08 -1.18
N ALA A 66 5.52 0.24 -1.16
CA ALA A 66 4.65 0.92 -2.10
C ALA A 66 5.21 0.82 -3.55
N ARG A 67 6.52 1.00 -3.72
CA ARG A 67 7.20 0.84 -5.01
C ARG A 67 7.12 -0.58 -5.53
N HIS A 68 7.38 -1.57 -4.68
CA HIS A 68 7.27 -2.98 -5.04
C HIS A 68 5.83 -3.32 -5.48
N TYR A 69 4.82 -2.84 -4.76
CA TYR A 69 3.43 -3.03 -5.13
C TYR A 69 3.09 -2.39 -6.48
N TYR A 70 3.51 -1.14 -6.71
CA TYR A 70 3.29 -0.43 -7.97
C TYR A 70 3.94 -1.13 -9.17
N ILE A 71 5.16 -1.63 -9.04
CA ILE A 71 5.88 -2.27 -10.16
C ILE A 71 5.37 -3.68 -10.43
N ASN A 72 5.04 -4.45 -9.38
CA ASN A 72 4.83 -5.90 -9.51
C ASN A 72 3.36 -6.33 -9.45
N CYS A 73 2.47 -5.50 -8.91
CA CYS A 73 1.03 -5.74 -8.93
C CYS A 73 0.40 -5.17 -10.21
N SER A 74 -0.88 -5.46 -10.43
CA SER A 74 -1.69 -4.92 -11.52
C SER A 74 -3.17 -5.20 -11.25
N GLU A 75 -4.06 -4.59 -12.02
CA GLU A 75 -5.52 -4.84 -11.96
C GLU A 75 -5.87 -6.30 -12.22
N GLU A 76 -5.09 -6.99 -13.07
CA GLU A 76 -5.25 -8.43 -13.32
C GLU A 76 -4.85 -9.31 -12.12
N LYS A 77 -3.92 -8.82 -11.29
CA LYS A 77 -3.38 -9.57 -10.14
C LYS A 77 -4.11 -9.26 -8.83
N SER A 78 -4.66 -8.05 -8.69
CA SER A 78 -5.43 -7.62 -7.53
C SER A 78 -6.51 -6.63 -7.94
N MET A 79 -7.75 -6.93 -7.59
CA MET A 79 -8.88 -6.00 -7.76
C MET A 79 -8.72 -4.72 -6.93
N LEU A 80 -7.84 -4.72 -5.93
CA LEU A 80 -7.57 -3.56 -5.08
C LEU A 80 -6.48 -2.65 -5.64
N TYR A 81 -5.80 -3.05 -6.73
CA TYR A 81 -4.64 -2.34 -7.27
C TYR A 81 -4.92 -0.84 -7.47
N VAL A 82 -5.97 -0.48 -8.21
CA VAL A 82 -6.31 0.92 -8.49
C VAL A 82 -6.55 1.71 -7.21
N THR A 83 -7.27 1.14 -6.24
CA THR A 83 -7.55 1.79 -4.96
C THR A 83 -6.27 2.00 -4.14
N GLN A 84 -5.41 0.98 -4.05
CA GLN A 84 -4.15 1.08 -3.32
C GLN A 84 -3.21 2.09 -3.97
N ILE A 85 -3.11 2.11 -5.30
CA ILE A 85 -2.29 3.10 -6.02
C ILE A 85 -2.78 4.52 -5.75
N LYS A 86 -4.09 4.77 -5.76
CA LYS A 86 -4.64 6.08 -5.41
C LYS A 86 -4.26 6.50 -3.99
N ASN A 87 -4.28 5.58 -3.03
CA ASN A 87 -3.87 5.88 -1.66
C ASN A 87 -2.36 6.10 -1.52
N ILE A 88 -1.54 5.34 -2.25
CA ILE A 88 -0.09 5.58 -2.33
C ILE A 88 0.17 6.99 -2.91
N SER A 89 -0.49 7.38 -4.01
CA SER A 89 -0.35 8.73 -4.58
C SER A 89 -0.73 9.83 -3.58
N LYS A 90 -1.78 9.63 -2.76
CA LYS A 90 -2.13 10.57 -1.68
C LYS A 90 -1.02 10.66 -0.63
N LEU A 91 -0.41 9.55 -0.24
CA LEU A 91 0.71 9.56 0.71
C LEU A 91 1.90 10.34 0.15
N PHE A 92 2.29 10.11 -1.10
CA PHE A 92 3.35 10.86 -1.78
C PHE A 92 3.08 12.37 -1.77
N ALA A 93 1.84 12.79 -2.04
CA ALA A 93 1.46 14.19 -2.02
C ALA A 93 1.54 14.85 -0.64
N LEU A 94 1.44 14.07 0.44
CA LEU A 94 1.51 14.55 1.82
C LEU A 94 2.91 14.50 2.45
N VAL A 95 3.91 13.92 1.77
CA VAL A 95 5.28 13.89 2.29
C VAL A 95 5.78 15.33 2.48
N PRO A 96 6.25 15.71 3.68
CA PRO A 96 6.75 17.06 3.93
C PRO A 96 8.04 17.34 3.14
N ASP A 97 8.25 18.60 2.76
CA ASP A 97 9.40 19.00 1.92
C ASP A 97 10.76 18.59 2.50
N SER A 98 10.89 18.57 3.83
CA SER A 98 12.09 18.11 4.53
C SER A 98 12.45 16.64 4.26
N LEU A 99 11.46 15.80 3.93
CA LEU A 99 11.65 14.37 3.67
C LEU A 99 11.58 14.03 2.18
N LYS A 100 11.07 14.92 1.31
CA LYS A 100 10.94 14.65 -0.12
C LYS A 100 12.24 14.24 -0.80
N SER A 101 13.36 14.82 -0.38
CA SER A 101 14.69 14.48 -0.92
C SER A 101 15.14 13.03 -0.66
N GLN A 102 14.46 12.32 0.24
CA GLN A 102 14.73 10.92 0.56
C GLN A 102 13.89 9.94 -0.26
N LEU A 103 12.91 10.43 -1.05
CA LEU A 103 12.15 9.59 -1.96
C LEU A 103 13.03 9.16 -3.14
N GLU A 104 13.07 7.87 -3.42
CA GLU A 104 13.86 7.27 -4.50
C GLU A 104 13.12 7.25 -5.86
N TRP A 105 11.86 7.68 -5.86
CA TRP A 105 10.99 7.71 -7.03
C TRP A 105 9.84 8.70 -6.82
N GLU A 106 9.20 9.12 -7.91
CA GLU A 106 8.16 10.16 -7.93
C GLU A 106 6.78 9.67 -7.44
N GLY A 107 6.67 8.40 -7.06
CA GLY A 107 5.38 7.76 -6.79
C GLY A 107 4.66 7.31 -8.05
N PRO A 108 3.41 6.84 -7.93
CA PRO A 108 2.64 6.32 -9.06
C PRO A 108 2.28 7.42 -10.06
N SER A 109 2.54 7.19 -11.35
CA SER A 109 2.27 8.13 -12.45
C SER A 109 0.78 8.22 -12.85
N VAL A 110 -0.14 7.95 -11.93
CA VAL A 110 -1.57 7.92 -12.25
C VAL A 110 -2.10 9.34 -12.26
N GLU A 111 -2.53 9.83 -13.43
CA GLU A 111 -3.37 11.02 -13.53
C GLU A 111 -4.63 10.78 -12.69
N LEU A 112 -4.78 11.56 -11.61
CA LEU A 112 -5.94 11.48 -10.70
C LEU A 112 -7.22 11.98 -11.38
#